data_AF-A0A1F4QYR6-F1
#
_entry.id   AF-A0A1F4QYR6-F1
#
_cell.length_a   1.000
_cell.length_b   1.000
_cell.length_c   1.000
_cell.angle_alpha   90.00
_cell.angle_beta   90.00
_cell.angle_gamma   90.00
#
_symmetry.space_group_name_H-M   'P 1'
#
loop_
_entity.id
_entity.type
_entity.pdbx_description
1 polymer ?
#
loop_
_entity_poly.entity_id
_entity_poly.type
_entity_poly.pdbx_seq_one_letter_code
_entity_poly.pdbx_strand_id
1 'polypeptide(L)'
;MKRSIFLISIILVFGCASRVVKLEQYSMSMNLKVAADSSVTIGDDENIHGVLWLNPILKMEGVNADKVRLIQNYGRYFVCADNFKHVWMVEPKGDGLSASYTAIDATPADKADAYNEISLSRYGSRENACVRFRFNGKEVFIDKKGGVNEKCEK
;
A
#
# COMPACT_ATOMS: atom_id res chain seq x y z
N MET A 1 -31.81 -18.67 -67.05
CA MET A 1 -31.29 -19.94 -66.51
C MET A 1 -29.86 -19.73 -66.02
N LYS A 2 -29.51 -20.31 -64.86
CA LYS A 2 -28.15 -20.43 -64.27
C LYS A 2 -27.61 -19.13 -63.65
N ARG A 3 -27.03 -19.06 -62.45
CA ARG A 3 -26.62 -20.06 -61.44
C ARG A 3 -26.37 -19.29 -60.13
N SER A 4 -26.83 -19.86 -59.01
CA SER A 4 -26.50 -19.45 -57.66
C SER A 4 -25.01 -19.50 -57.39
N ILE A 5 -24.45 -18.52 -56.66
CA ILE A 5 -23.31 -18.73 -55.74
C ILE A 5 -23.49 -17.75 -54.57
N PHE A 6 -24.00 -18.25 -53.43
CA PHE A 6 -23.92 -17.56 -52.14
C PHE A 6 -22.52 -17.82 -51.58
N LEU A 7 -21.67 -16.79 -51.48
CA LEU A 7 -20.41 -16.88 -50.76
C LEU A 7 -20.71 -16.77 -49.25
N ILE A 8 -20.52 -17.88 -48.52
CA ILE A 8 -20.51 -17.90 -47.06
C ILE A 8 -19.11 -17.47 -46.62
N SER A 9 -18.97 -16.22 -46.17
CA SER A 9 -17.77 -15.74 -45.49
C SER A 9 -17.71 -16.35 -44.09
N ILE A 10 -16.88 -17.38 -43.92
CA ILE A 10 -16.50 -17.91 -42.60
C ILE A 10 -15.52 -16.90 -41.97
N ILE A 11 -16.02 -16.09 -41.04
CA ILE A 11 -15.18 -15.26 -40.18
C ILE A 11 -14.66 -16.16 -39.06
N LEU A 12 -13.44 -16.68 -39.24
CA LEU A 12 -12.66 -17.34 -38.19
C LEU A 12 -12.15 -16.27 -37.22
N VAL A 13 -12.92 -15.99 -36.18
CA VAL A 13 -12.43 -15.21 -35.03
C VAL A 13 -11.56 -16.16 -34.19
N PHE A 14 -10.28 -16.25 -34.51
CA PHE A 14 -9.27 -16.77 -33.59
C PHE A 14 -9.10 -15.76 -32.44
N GLY A 15 -10.00 -15.85 -31.46
CA GLY A 15 -9.80 -15.22 -30.17
C GLY A 15 -8.67 -15.93 -29.45
N CYS A 16 -7.44 -15.45 -29.63
CA CYS A 16 -6.36 -15.71 -28.68
C CYS A 16 -6.80 -15.11 -27.34
N ALA A 17 -7.46 -15.92 -26.51
CA ALA A 17 -7.64 -15.63 -25.11
C ALA A 17 -6.25 -15.72 -24.46
N SER A 18 -5.48 -14.64 -24.55
CA SER A 18 -4.34 -14.42 -23.70
C SER A 18 -4.89 -14.42 -22.27
N ARG A 19 -4.75 -15.55 -21.58
CA ARG A 19 -4.94 -15.61 -20.14
C ARG A 19 -3.87 -14.70 -19.56
N VAL A 20 -4.23 -13.44 -19.36
CA VAL A 20 -3.42 -12.49 -18.61
C VAL A 20 -3.37 -13.05 -17.20
N VAL A 21 -2.27 -13.75 -16.88
CA VAL A 21 -1.94 -14.09 -15.51
C VAL A 21 -1.78 -12.76 -14.80
N LYS A 22 -2.82 -12.35 -14.11
CA LYS A 22 -2.79 -11.14 -13.30
C LYS A 22 -1.91 -11.46 -12.11
N LEU A 23 -0.62 -11.13 -12.20
CA LEU A 23 0.32 -11.21 -11.09
C LEU A 23 -0.32 -10.52 -9.87
N GLU A 24 -0.42 -11.26 -8.78
CA GLU A 24 -0.92 -10.71 -7.52
C GLU A 24 0.17 -9.83 -6.94
N GLN A 25 -0.12 -8.54 -6.79
CA GLN A 25 0.74 -7.66 -6.02
C GLN A 25 0.55 -8.03 -4.55
N TYR A 26 1.38 -8.95 -4.05
CA TYR A 26 1.41 -9.28 -2.64
C TYR A 26 1.99 -8.07 -1.88
N SER A 27 1.10 -7.31 -1.26
CA SER A 27 1.46 -6.25 -0.32
C SER A 27 2.01 -6.90 0.95
N MET A 28 3.29 -7.24 0.95
CA MET A 28 3.96 -7.71 2.17
C MET A 28 4.24 -6.53 3.07
N SER A 29 3.90 -6.67 4.36
CA SER A 29 4.38 -5.75 5.37
C SER A 29 5.85 -6.06 5.65
N MET A 30 6.67 -5.02 5.56
CA MET A 30 8.09 -5.06 5.80
C MET A 30 8.42 -4.39 7.13
N ASN A 31 9.40 -4.95 7.82
CA ASN A 31 9.95 -4.41 9.06
C ASN A 31 11.34 -3.87 8.74
N LEU A 32 11.41 -2.57 8.49
CA LEU A 32 12.62 -1.96 7.95
C LEU A 32 13.39 -1.28 9.07
N LYS A 33 14.69 -1.54 9.16
CA LYS A 33 15.59 -0.80 10.03
C LYS A 33 15.81 0.59 9.46
N VAL A 34 15.71 1.61 10.31
CA VAL A 34 16.02 3.00 9.95
C VAL A 34 17.52 3.20 10.00
N ALA A 35 18.09 3.71 8.92
CA ALA A 35 19.50 4.07 8.85
C ALA A 35 19.78 5.38 9.60
N ALA A 36 21.06 5.67 9.89
CA ALA A 36 21.45 6.86 10.65
C ALA A 36 21.06 8.19 9.97
N ASP A 37 20.89 8.19 8.64
CA ASP A 37 20.43 9.34 7.86
C ASP A 37 18.89 9.45 7.79
N SER A 38 18.18 8.66 8.59
CA SER A 38 16.72 8.54 8.62
C SER A 38 16.10 8.05 7.31
N SER A 39 16.82 7.20 6.57
CA SER A 39 16.28 6.48 5.41
C SER A 39 15.91 5.04 5.73
N VAL A 40 15.04 4.46 4.91
CA VAL A 40 14.81 3.01 4.85
C VAL A 40 14.91 2.54 3.41
N THR A 41 15.65 1.46 3.20
CA THR A 41 15.75 0.80 1.89
C THR A 41 14.58 -0.16 1.73
N ILE A 42 13.86 -0.02 0.62
CA ILE A 42 12.77 -0.91 0.20
C ILE A 42 13.37 -1.85 -0.84
N GLY A 43 13.39 -3.14 -0.56
CA GLY A 43 14.10 -4.14 -1.36
C GLY A 43 13.92 -5.54 -0.81
N ASP A 44 14.37 -6.52 -1.58
CA ASP A 44 14.69 -7.86 -1.08
C ASP A 44 16.20 -7.98 -0.82
N ASP A 45 16.64 -9.17 -0.41
CA ASP A 45 18.05 -9.42 -0.08
C ASP A 45 18.99 -9.26 -1.29
N GLU A 46 18.47 -9.30 -2.52
CA GLU A 46 19.23 -9.27 -3.77
C GLU A 46 19.07 -7.94 -4.53
N ASN A 47 17.97 -7.21 -4.34
CA ASN A 47 17.58 -6.06 -5.14
C ASN A 47 17.03 -4.90 -4.30
N ILE A 48 17.59 -3.71 -4.52
CA ILE A 48 17.04 -2.47 -3.99
C ILE A 48 15.97 -1.94 -4.96
N HIS A 49 14.74 -1.80 -4.48
CA HIS A 49 13.61 -1.25 -5.24
C HIS A 49 13.36 0.24 -4.98
N GLY A 50 13.89 0.78 -3.87
CA GLY A 50 13.79 2.20 -3.58
C GLY A 50 14.36 2.57 -2.21
N VAL A 51 14.42 3.88 -1.96
CA VAL A 51 14.78 4.45 -0.67
C VAL A 51 13.68 5.41 -0.25
N LEU A 52 13.17 5.25 0.96
CA LEU A 52 12.22 6.17 1.57
C LEU A 52 12.91 6.99 2.65
N TRP A 53 12.86 8.32 2.50
CA TRP A 53 13.39 9.26 3.49
C TRP A 53 12.33 9.58 4.53
N LEU A 54 12.60 9.24 5.80
CA LEU A 54 11.67 9.40 6.91
C LEU A 54 11.80 10.74 7.63
N ASN A 55 12.82 11.56 7.33
CA ASN A 55 13.02 12.86 7.97
C ASN A 55 11.76 13.73 8.08
N PRO A 56 10.91 13.88 7.04
CA PRO A 56 9.68 14.64 7.16
C PRO A 56 8.73 14.05 8.21
N ILE A 57 8.59 12.72 8.23
CA ILE A 57 7.72 11.98 9.15
C ILE A 57 8.23 12.10 10.59
N LEU A 58 9.51 11.75 10.83
CA LEU A 58 10.11 11.76 12.17
C LEU A 58 10.06 13.15 12.80
N LYS A 59 10.29 14.21 12.00
CA LYS A 59 10.18 15.59 12.47
C LYS A 59 8.75 15.97 12.87
N MET A 60 7.75 15.52 12.13
CA MET A 60 6.34 15.79 12.44
C MET A 60 5.84 14.99 13.64
N GLU A 61 6.30 13.74 13.79
CA GLU A 61 6.01 12.91 14.95
C GLU A 61 6.74 13.38 16.22
N GLY A 62 7.89 14.07 16.06
CA GLY A 62 8.71 14.55 17.17
C GLY A 62 9.43 13.42 17.92
N VAL A 63 9.59 12.26 17.28
CA VAL A 63 10.26 11.07 17.84
C VAL A 63 11.26 10.50 16.84
N ASN A 64 12.26 9.79 17.36
CA ASN A 64 13.14 8.95 16.55
C ASN A 64 12.54 7.54 16.47
N ALA A 65 12.87 6.81 15.40
CA ALA A 65 12.51 5.40 15.26
C ALA A 65 13.71 4.61 14.72
N ASP A 66 14.05 3.50 15.37
CA ASP A 66 15.10 2.59 14.90
C ASP A 66 14.55 1.60 13.85
N LYS A 67 13.24 1.39 13.84
CA LYS A 67 12.54 0.48 12.95
C LYS A 67 11.17 1.06 12.58
N VAL A 68 10.73 0.79 11.37
CA VAL A 68 9.38 1.10 10.91
C VAL A 68 8.70 -0.14 10.32
N ARG A 69 7.37 -0.16 10.40
CA ARG A 69 6.51 -1.06 9.64
C ARG A 69 6.09 -0.32 8.38
N LEU A 70 6.27 -0.96 7.23
CA LEU A 70 5.92 -0.42 5.93
C LEU A 70 5.07 -1.44 5.17
N ILE A 71 4.03 -0.99 4.48
CA ILE A 71 3.28 -1.81 3.53
C ILE A 71 2.94 -0.99 2.29
N GLN A 72 3.09 -1.56 1.10
CA GLN A 72 2.62 -0.92 -0.12
C GLN A 72 1.20 -1.37 -0.44
N ASN A 73 0.26 -0.44 -0.59
CA ASN A 73 -1.10 -0.73 -1.06
C ASN A 73 -1.60 0.39 -1.98
N TYR A 74 -2.33 0.07 -3.04
CA TYR A 74 -2.80 1.03 -4.06
C TYR A 74 -1.71 1.91 -4.70
N GLY A 75 -0.48 1.43 -4.81
CA GLY A 75 0.65 2.23 -5.31
C GLY A 75 1.17 3.28 -4.31
N ARG A 76 0.69 3.23 -3.06
CA ARG A 76 1.11 4.11 -1.96
C ARG A 76 1.77 3.29 -0.87
N TYR A 77 2.63 3.92 -0.08
CA TYR A 77 3.23 3.29 1.10
C TYR A 77 2.51 3.76 2.35
N PHE A 78 2.24 2.84 3.27
CA PHE A 78 1.72 3.14 4.59
C PHE A 78 2.82 2.80 5.59
N VAL A 79 3.21 3.78 6.41
CA VAL A 79 4.36 3.70 7.30
C VAL A 79 3.94 4.04 8.72
N CYS A 80 4.38 3.24 9.68
CA CYS A 80 4.18 3.51 11.10
C CYS A 80 5.36 2.94 11.90
N ALA A 81 5.59 3.46 13.10
CA ALA A 81 6.57 2.95 14.05
C ALA A 81 5.97 2.95 15.46
N ASP A 82 6.60 2.20 16.37
CA ASP A 82 6.26 2.34 17.79
C ASP A 82 6.52 3.79 18.24
N ASN A 83 5.64 4.29 19.10
CA ASN A 83 5.56 5.69 19.57
C ASN A 83 5.14 6.74 18.54
N PHE A 84 4.76 6.36 17.31
CA PHE A 84 4.11 7.31 16.39
C PHE A 84 2.68 7.60 16.84
N LYS A 85 2.16 8.75 16.42
CA LYS A 85 0.75 9.17 16.60
C LYS A 85 -0.06 9.02 15.32
N HIS A 86 0.58 8.89 14.16
CA HIS A 86 -0.10 8.71 12.88
C HIS A 86 0.43 7.53 12.08
N VAL A 87 -0.47 6.94 11.30
CA VAL A 87 -0.06 6.14 10.14
C VAL A 87 0.20 7.12 9.01
N TRP A 88 1.36 7.04 8.39
CA TRP A 88 1.75 7.95 7.31
C TRP A 88 1.49 7.30 5.97
N MET A 89 0.60 7.90 5.19
CA MET A 89 0.44 7.56 3.77
C MET A 89 1.43 8.38 2.95
N VAL A 90 2.33 7.69 2.28
CA VAL A 90 3.36 8.25 1.41
C VAL A 90 3.01 7.91 -0.03
N GLU A 91 2.75 8.94 -0.83
CA GLU A 91 2.42 8.82 -2.24
C GLU A 91 3.60 9.34 -3.07
N PRO A 92 4.34 8.45 -3.77
CA PRO A 92 5.42 8.86 -4.68
C PRO A 92 4.88 9.77 -5.78
N LYS A 93 5.62 10.81 -6.12
CA LYS A 93 5.33 11.64 -7.30
C LYS A 93 5.94 11.00 -8.55
N GLY A 94 5.44 11.40 -9.71
CA GLY A 94 5.91 10.90 -11.02
C GLY A 94 7.35 11.26 -11.38
N ASP A 95 8.02 12.10 -10.57
CA ASP A 95 9.43 12.46 -10.75
C ASP A 95 10.39 11.38 -10.20
N GLY A 96 9.88 10.38 -9.46
CA GLY A 96 10.67 9.31 -8.85
C GLY A 96 11.60 9.76 -7.71
N LEU A 97 11.57 11.04 -7.33
CA LEU A 97 12.48 11.64 -6.34
C LEU A 97 11.74 12.26 -5.17
N SER A 98 10.47 12.61 -5.33
CA SER A 98 9.67 13.24 -4.30
C SER A 98 8.41 12.46 -3.97
N ALA A 99 7.83 12.75 -2.81
CA ALA A 99 6.58 12.16 -2.34
C ALA A 99 5.73 13.19 -1.60
N SER A 100 4.43 12.97 -1.57
CA SER A 100 3.53 13.63 -0.61
C SER A 100 3.33 12.74 0.61
N TYR A 101 3.18 13.38 1.77
CA TYR A 101 3.02 12.74 3.07
C TYR A 101 1.68 13.18 3.66
N THR A 102 0.84 12.22 4.02
CA THR A 102 -0.44 12.48 4.67
C THR A 102 -0.49 11.72 5.99
N ALA A 103 -0.66 12.46 7.08
CA ALA A 103 -0.89 11.89 8.40
C ALA A 103 -2.31 11.35 8.50
N ILE A 104 -2.44 10.10 8.93
CA ILE A 104 -3.72 9.45 9.19
C ILE A 104 -3.80 9.20 10.69
N ASP A 105 -4.72 9.88 11.36
CA ASP A 105 -5.06 9.58 12.75
C ASP A 105 -5.93 8.33 12.77
N ALA A 106 -5.33 7.22 13.17
CA ALA A 106 -5.96 5.92 13.27
C ALA A 106 -6.54 5.66 14.67
N THR A 107 -6.43 6.62 15.60
CA THR A 107 -7.00 6.47 16.93
C THR A 107 -8.51 6.64 16.87
N PRO A 108 -9.31 5.77 17.52
CA PRO A 108 -10.68 6.10 17.84
C PRO A 108 -10.71 7.36 18.70
N ALA A 109 -11.84 8.08 18.67
CA ALA A 109 -12.06 9.45 19.18
C ALA A 109 -11.48 9.81 20.57
N ASP A 110 -11.07 8.82 21.36
CA ASP A 110 -10.49 8.95 22.70
C ASP A 110 -8.97 9.21 22.73
N LYS A 111 -8.34 9.48 21.57
CA LYS A 111 -6.93 9.93 21.41
C LYS A 111 -5.92 9.07 22.18
N ALA A 112 -5.40 8.01 21.54
CA ALA A 112 -4.24 7.33 22.10
C ALA A 112 -2.98 8.20 21.93
N ASP A 113 -2.21 8.38 23.01
CA ASP A 113 -1.04 9.26 23.04
C ASP A 113 0.12 8.78 22.14
N ALA A 114 0.20 7.48 21.86
CA ALA A 114 1.12 6.88 20.88
C ALA A 114 0.72 5.42 20.53
N TYR A 115 1.12 4.93 19.36
CA TYR A 115 0.92 3.55 18.92
C TYR A 115 2.02 2.63 19.44
N ASN A 116 1.63 1.48 19.97
CA ASN A 116 2.51 0.36 20.33
C ASN A 116 1.89 -0.95 19.82
N GLU A 117 2.66 -2.04 19.88
CA GLU A 117 2.22 -3.38 19.44
C GLU A 117 1.70 -3.37 18.00
N ILE A 118 2.37 -2.59 17.14
CA ILE A 118 1.84 -2.26 15.84
C ILE A 118 1.98 -3.40 14.82
N SER A 119 0.99 -3.54 13.94
CA SER A 119 1.12 -4.35 12.73
C SER A 119 0.34 -3.76 11.55
N LEU A 120 0.91 -3.92 10.36
CA LEU A 120 0.29 -3.57 9.10
C LEU A 120 0.06 -4.84 8.28
N SER A 121 -1.08 -4.94 7.64
CA SER A 121 -1.37 -6.03 6.72
C SER A 121 -2.38 -5.59 5.69
N ARG A 122 -2.34 -6.20 4.51
CA ARG A 122 -3.41 -6.07 3.54
C ARG A 122 -4.59 -6.93 3.98
N TYR A 123 -5.79 -6.40 3.91
CA TYR A 123 -7.03 -7.13 4.18
C TYR A 123 -8.02 -6.93 3.03
N GLY A 124 -8.82 -7.95 2.71
CA GLY A 124 -9.83 -7.88 1.64
C GLY A 124 -9.36 -8.45 0.29
N SER A 125 -10.14 -8.21 -0.77
CA SER A 125 -9.91 -8.77 -2.10
C SER A 125 -8.99 -7.89 -2.96
N ARG A 126 -8.78 -8.27 -4.21
CA ARG A 126 -8.05 -7.43 -5.18
C ARG A 126 -8.75 -6.09 -5.41
N GLU A 127 -10.07 -6.13 -5.56
CA GLU A 127 -10.91 -4.99 -5.89
C GLU A 127 -11.23 -4.15 -4.66
N ASN A 128 -11.34 -4.78 -3.49
CA ASN A 128 -11.68 -4.12 -2.21
C ASN A 128 -10.66 -4.56 -1.15
N ALA A 129 -9.41 -4.14 -1.35
CA ALA A 129 -8.42 -4.21 -0.28
C ALA A 129 -8.65 -3.05 0.70
N CYS A 130 -8.10 -3.15 1.91
CA CYS A 130 -7.80 -2.08 2.86
C CYS A 130 -6.43 -2.37 3.48
N VAL A 131 -5.80 -1.35 4.08
CA VAL A 131 -4.72 -1.57 5.02
C VAL A 131 -5.32 -1.80 6.40
N ARG A 132 -5.20 -3.02 6.91
CA ARG A 132 -5.54 -3.33 8.30
C ARG A 132 -4.36 -2.90 9.18
N PHE A 133 -4.62 -1.97 10.09
CA PHE A 133 -3.68 -1.48 11.07
C PHE A 133 -4.11 -1.92 12.46
N ARG A 134 -3.22 -2.60 13.19
CA ARG A 134 -3.43 -2.97 14.60
C ARG A 134 -2.44 -2.23 15.47
N PHE A 135 -2.89 -1.80 16.64
CA PHE A 135 -2.09 -1.06 17.61
C PHE A 135 -2.78 -1.14 18.98
N ASN A 136 -2.01 -1.21 20.07
CA ASN A 136 -2.53 -1.19 21.45
C ASN A 136 -3.74 -2.13 21.67
N GLY A 137 -3.73 -3.33 21.08
CA GLY A 137 -4.86 -4.29 21.12
C GLY A 137 -6.11 -3.91 20.32
N LYS A 138 -6.12 -2.79 19.59
CA LYS A 138 -7.21 -2.33 18.70
C LYS A 138 -6.88 -2.63 17.23
N GLU A 139 -7.90 -2.66 16.38
CA GLU A 139 -7.73 -2.71 14.92
C GLU A 139 -8.64 -1.74 14.18
N VAL A 140 -8.13 -1.19 13.09
CA VAL A 140 -8.87 -0.34 12.15
C VAL A 140 -8.48 -0.67 10.71
N PHE A 141 -9.28 -0.22 9.76
CA PHE A 141 -9.08 -0.40 8.33
C PHE A 141 -8.95 0.94 7.65
N ILE A 142 -7.82 1.13 6.96
CA ILE A 142 -7.50 2.34 6.22
C ILE A 142 -7.79 2.09 4.73
N ASP A 143 -8.69 2.89 4.16
CA ASP A 143 -9.06 2.81 2.75
C ASP A 143 -8.03 3.50 1.83
N LYS A 144 -8.27 3.44 0.52
CA LYS A 144 -7.38 4.06 -0.48
C LYS A 144 -7.16 5.56 -0.26
N LYS A 145 -8.15 6.29 0.22
CA LYS A 145 -8.11 7.74 0.44
C LYS A 145 -7.51 8.11 1.80
N GLY A 146 -7.21 7.13 2.65
CA GLY A 146 -6.75 7.34 4.02
C GLY A 146 -7.89 7.46 5.04
N GLY A 147 -9.12 7.12 4.65
CA GLY A 147 -10.25 7.06 5.57
C GLY A 147 -10.12 5.88 6.53
N VAL A 148 -10.38 6.10 7.82
CA VAL A 148 -10.27 5.10 8.88
C VAL A 148 -11.65 4.55 9.20
N ASN A 149 -11.79 3.24 9.15
CA ASN A 149 -13.05 2.52 9.26
C ASN A 149 -12.94 1.35 10.26
N GLU A 150 -14.03 1.00 10.92
CA GLU A 150 -14.11 -0.19 11.78
C GLU A 150 -14.14 -1.49 10.99
N LYS A 151 -14.54 -1.43 9.71
CA LYS A 151 -14.61 -2.56 8.78
C LYS A 151 -14.05 -2.15 7.43
N CYS A 152 -13.46 -3.10 6.71
CA CYS A 152 -13.09 -2.88 5.32
C CYS A 152 -14.32 -2.99 4.43
N GLU A 153 -14.91 -1.85 4.10
CA GLU A 153 -16.07 -1.71 3.21
C GLU A 153 -15.66 -0.97 1.92
N LYS A 154 -16.55 -0.99 0.91
CA LYS A 154 -16.31 -0.38 -0.41
C LYS A 154 -16.48 1.13 -0.41
#